data_AF-A0A4R2RIQ9-F1
#
_entry.id   AF-A0A4R2RIQ9-F1
#
_cell.length_a   1.000
_cell.length_b   1.000
_cell.length_c   1.000
_cell.angle_alpha   90.00
_cell.angle_beta   90.00
_cell.angle_gamma   90.00
#
_symmetry.space_group_name_H-M   'P 1'
#
loop_
_entity.id
_entity.type
_entity.pdbx_description
1 polymer ?
#
loop_
_entity_poly.entity_id
_entity_poly.type
_entity_poly.pdbx_seq_one_letter_code
_entity_poly.pdbx_strand_id
1 'polypeptide(L)'
;MEDHGKLSHHFWLTQGMARTIGVNVNDALRDGRMGRGEYAEMVAKCCHCDRSEQCMAWMGKQTAGAERAPGWCAIKPGLERLKEPA
;
A
#
# COMPACT_ATOMS: atom_id res chain seq x y z
N MET A 1 12.66 -18.27 -12.52
CA MET A 1 12.03 -18.21 -11.17
C MET A 1 12.44 -16.87 -10.55
N GLU A 2 11.80 -15.77 -10.95
CA GLU A 2 12.14 -14.41 -10.48
C GLU A 2 10.89 -13.63 -10.01
N ASP A 3 9.70 -14.11 -10.38
CA ASP A 3 8.42 -13.45 -10.15
C ASP A 3 7.97 -13.44 -8.68
N HIS A 4 8.29 -14.50 -7.93
CA HIS A 4 7.87 -14.64 -6.53
C HIS A 4 8.56 -13.64 -5.59
N GLY A 5 9.81 -13.28 -5.87
CA GLY A 5 10.55 -12.28 -5.09
C GLY A 5 9.97 -10.88 -5.28
N LYS A 6 9.61 -10.54 -6.53
CA LYS A 6 8.96 -9.27 -6.86
C LYS A 6 7.58 -9.18 -6.19
N LEU A 7 6.75 -10.21 -6.28
CA LEU A 7 5.43 -10.22 -5.68
C LEU A 7 5.50 -10.05 -4.15
N SER A 8 6.40 -10.79 -3.48
CA SER A 8 6.60 -10.69 -2.04
C SER A 8 7.06 -9.28 -1.62
N HIS A 9 7.97 -8.68 -2.38
CA HIS A 9 8.42 -7.31 -2.13
C HIS A 9 7.29 -6.29 -2.23
N HIS A 10 6.47 -6.34 -3.29
CA HIS A 10 5.37 -5.41 -3.48
C HIS A 10 4.19 -5.64 -2.53
N PHE A 11 4.00 -6.86 -2.04
CA PHE A 11 3.09 -7.14 -0.94
C PHE A 11 3.48 -6.34 0.31
N TRP A 12 4.77 -6.39 0.71
CA TRP A 12 5.25 -5.64 1.87
C TRP A 12 5.24 -4.12 1.65
N LEU A 13 5.57 -3.65 0.45
CA LEU A 13 5.46 -2.23 0.12
C LEU A 13 4.02 -1.71 0.22
N THR A 14 3.04 -2.50 -0.23
CA THR A 14 1.62 -2.15 -0.13
C THR A 14 1.21 -2.00 1.34
N GLN A 15 1.60 -2.94 2.19
CA GLN A 15 1.35 -2.88 3.64
C GLN A 15 2.06 -1.69 4.30
N GLY A 16 3.32 -1.44 3.95
CA GLY A 16 4.10 -0.32 4.46
C GLY A 16 3.46 1.02 4.13
N MET A 17 3.10 1.22 2.85
CA MET A 17 2.46 2.44 2.37
C MET A 17 1.11 2.68 3.07
N ALA A 18 0.29 1.63 3.22
CA ALA A 18 -0.97 1.71 3.96
C ALA A 18 -0.73 2.16 5.40
N ARG A 19 0.21 1.51 6.10
CA ARG A 19 0.53 1.81 7.49
C ARG A 19 1.06 3.23 7.66
N THR A 20 1.90 3.71 6.75
CA THR A 20 2.42 5.08 6.77
C THR A 20 1.29 6.11 6.76
N ILE A 21 0.16 5.83 6.10
CA ILE A 21 -0.98 6.75 6.06
C ILE A 21 -2.05 6.50 7.13
N GLY A 22 -1.81 5.55 8.05
CA GLY A 22 -2.75 5.19 9.12
C GLY A 22 -3.79 4.13 8.74
N VAL A 23 -3.59 3.39 7.65
CA VAL A 23 -4.50 2.33 7.20
C VAL A 23 -3.96 0.96 7.62
N ASN A 24 -4.77 0.18 8.35
CA ASN A 24 -4.50 -1.23 8.60
C ASN A 24 -5.26 -2.11 7.60
N VAL A 25 -4.53 -2.64 6.62
CA VAL A 25 -5.11 -3.50 5.57
C VAL A 25 -5.67 -4.81 6.13
N ASN A 26 -5.05 -5.39 7.16
CA ASN A 26 -5.54 -6.63 7.76
C ASN A 26 -6.88 -6.42 8.46
N ASP A 27 -7.05 -5.28 9.15
CA ASP A 27 -8.33 -4.91 9.73
C ASP A 27 -9.36 -4.63 8.62
N ALA A 28 -8.99 -3.89 7.57
CA ALA A 28 -9.88 -3.66 6.43
C ALA A 28 -10.36 -4.96 5.75
N LEU A 29 -9.48 -5.96 5.64
CA LEU A 29 -9.83 -7.29 5.14
C LEU A 29 -10.73 -8.07 6.11
N ARG A 30 -10.45 -8.00 7.42
CA ARG A 30 -11.23 -8.69 8.45
C ARG A 30 -12.63 -8.10 8.60
N ASP A 31 -12.74 -6.78 8.54
CA ASP A 31 -13.98 -6.04 8.71
C ASP A 31 -14.82 -5.99 7.43
N GLY A 32 -14.32 -6.56 6.32
CA GLY A 32 -15.02 -6.58 5.02
C GLY A 32 -15.02 -5.25 4.27
N ARG A 33 -14.26 -4.25 4.74
CA ARG A 33 -14.06 -2.96 4.05
C ARG A 33 -13.25 -3.10 2.76
N MET A 34 -12.48 -4.17 2.63
CA MET A 34 -11.74 -4.55 1.44
C MET A 34 -11.87 -6.05 1.19
N GLY A 35 -12.07 -6.44 -0.07
CA GLY A 35 -12.04 -7.84 -0.47
C GLY A 35 -10.61 -8.36 -0.67
N ARG A 36 -10.40 -9.67 -0.47
CA ARG A 36 -9.09 -10.31 -0.76
C ARG A 36 -8.68 -10.17 -2.24
N GLY A 37 -9.63 -10.28 -3.17
CA GLY A 37 -9.39 -10.08 -4.60
C GLY A 37 -8.96 -8.66 -4.92
N GLU A 38 -9.66 -7.68 -4.34
CA GLU A 38 -9.33 -6.26 -4.48
C GLU A 38 -7.93 -5.95 -3.91
N TYR A 39 -7.58 -6.53 -2.77
CA TYR A 39 -6.23 -6.38 -2.21
C TYR A 39 -5.16 -7.00 -3.12
N ALA A 40 -5.42 -8.19 -3.69
CA ALA A 40 -4.52 -8.80 -4.66
C ALA A 40 -4.33 -7.92 -5.91
N GLU A 41 -5.40 -7.30 -6.41
CA GLU A 41 -5.31 -6.32 -7.50
C GLU A 41 -4.50 -5.08 -7.13
N MET A 42 -4.60 -4.59 -5.89
CA MET A 42 -3.74 -3.50 -5.41
C MET A 42 -2.27 -3.90 -5.40
N VAL A 43 -1.94 -5.08 -4.86
CA VAL A 43 -0.56 -5.57 -4.86
C VAL A 43 -0.05 -5.75 -6.29
N ALA A 44 -0.87 -6.29 -7.20
CA ALA A 44 -0.55 -6.42 -8.61
C ALA A 44 -0.28 -5.03 -9.26
N LYS A 45 -1.14 -4.03 -9.02
CA LYS A 45 -0.91 -2.65 -9.48
C LYS A 45 0.38 -2.06 -8.92
N CYS A 46 0.68 -2.32 -7.65
CA CYS A 46 1.95 -1.91 -7.03
C CYS A 46 3.14 -2.59 -7.72
N CYS A 47 3.04 -3.87 -8.08
CA CYS A 47 4.07 -4.65 -8.77
C CYS A 47 4.43 -4.11 -10.17
N HIS A 48 3.50 -3.44 -10.83
CA HIS A 48 3.74 -2.78 -12.11
C HIS A 48 4.34 -1.37 -11.97
N CYS A 49 4.60 -0.90 -10.74
CA CYS A 49 5.21 0.39 -10.48
C CYS A 49 6.73 0.24 -10.25
N ASP A 50 7.54 0.91 -11.06
CA ASP A 50 9.01 0.88 -10.95
C ASP A 50 9.59 1.90 -9.95
N ARG A 51 8.75 2.50 -9.10
CA ARG A 51 9.16 3.54 -8.12
C ARG A 51 9.35 3.01 -6.69
N SER A 52 9.60 1.72 -6.52
CA SER A 52 9.72 1.06 -5.21
C SER A 52 10.75 1.72 -4.28
N GLU A 53 11.91 2.11 -4.81
CA GLU A 53 12.94 2.83 -4.04
C GLU A 53 12.45 4.20 -3.54
N GLN A 54 11.70 4.93 -4.39
CA GLN A 54 11.09 6.21 -4.02
C GLN A 54 10.01 6.00 -2.94
N CYS A 55 9.27 4.89 -2.98
CA CYS A 55 8.36 4.51 -1.91
C CYS A 55 9.09 4.35 -0.57
N MET A 56 10.15 3.56 -0.55
CA MET A 56 10.90 3.30 0.68
C MET A 56 11.52 4.58 1.24
N ALA A 57 12.14 5.40 0.39
CA ALA A 57 12.71 6.69 0.79
C ALA A 57 11.64 7.67 1.30
N TRP A 58 10.47 7.72 0.67
CA TRP A 58 9.37 8.57 1.13
C TRP A 58 8.81 8.08 2.46
N MET A 59 8.53 6.78 2.61
CA MET A 59 8.03 6.17 3.85
C MET A 59 9.00 6.38 5.01
N GLY A 60 10.31 6.22 4.78
CA GLY A 60 11.33 6.46 5.80
C GLY A 60 11.37 7.91 6.31
N LYS A 61 10.88 8.87 5.52
CA LYS A 61 10.75 10.28 5.93
C LYS A 61 9.47 10.57 6.72
N GLN A 62 8.46 9.70 6.65
CA GLN A 62 7.15 9.90 7.31
C GLN A 62 7.17 9.37 8.75
N THR A 63 8.06 9.88 9.60
CA THR A 63 8.25 9.37 10.97
C THR A 63 7.03 9.57 11.87
N ALA A 64 6.24 10.62 11.64
CA ALA A 64 4.98 10.88 12.33
C ALA A 64 3.76 10.28 11.62
N GLY A 65 3.97 9.50 10.54
CA GLY A 65 2.93 9.13 9.59
C GLY A 65 2.62 10.25 8.59
N ALA A 66 1.75 9.95 7.63
CA ALA A 66 1.32 10.89 6.59
C ALA A 66 -0.21 10.92 6.48
N GLU A 67 -0.77 12.07 6.15
CA GLU A 67 -2.21 12.17 5.95
C GLU A 67 -2.65 11.47 4.65
N ARG A 68 -1.80 11.48 3.62
CA ARG A 68 -2.11 11.02 2.28
C ARG A 68 -0.94 10.28 1.66
N ALA A 69 -1.25 9.31 0.81
CA ALA A 69 -0.23 8.65 0.01
C ALA A 69 0.30 9.64 -1.05
N PRO A 70 1.56 9.50 -1.49
CA PRO A 70 2.15 10.42 -2.47
C PRO A 70 1.39 10.35 -3.80
N GLY A 71 1.30 11.48 -4.51
CA GLY A 71 0.51 11.60 -5.73
C GLY A 71 0.90 10.62 -6.86
N TRP A 72 2.13 10.12 -6.83
CA TRP A 72 2.64 9.15 -7.80
C TRP A 72 2.33 7.68 -7.43
N CYS A 73 1.74 7.40 -6.27
CA CYS A 73 1.44 6.04 -5.82
C CYS A 73 0.22 5.48 -6.58
N ALA A 74 0.43 4.42 -7.36
CA ALA A 74 -0.62 3.81 -8.19
C ALA A 74 -1.81 3.25 -7.40
N ILE A 75 -1.59 2.90 -6.12
CA ILE A 75 -2.61 2.34 -5.23
C ILE A 75 -3.18 3.38 -4.25
N LYS A 76 -2.78 4.65 -4.36
CA LYS A 76 -3.28 5.76 -3.53
C LYS A 76 -4.80 5.78 -3.40
N PRO A 77 -5.60 5.70 -4.48
CA PRO A 77 -7.06 5.77 -4.37
C PRO A 77 -7.65 4.63 -3.53
N GLY A 78 -7.11 3.41 -3.67
CA GLY A 78 -7.58 2.26 -2.91
C GLY A 78 -7.22 2.36 -1.43
N LEU A 79 -6.04 2.88 -1.11
CA LEU A 79 -5.60 3.11 0.26
C LEU A 79 -6.38 4.25 0.94
N GLU A 80 -6.57 5.38 0.24
CA GLU A 80 -7.25 6.54 0.82
C GLU A 80 -8.74 6.30 1.06
N ARG A 81 -9.38 5.45 0.26
CA ARG A 81 -10.75 5.01 0.52
C ARG A 81 -10.88 4.19 1.81
N LEU A 82 -9.83 3.46 2.21
CA LEU A 82 -9.82 2.69 3.46
C LEU A 82 -9.48 3.53 4.69
N LYS A 83 -8.99 4.75 4.50
CA LYS A 83 -8.67 5.63 5.59
C LYS A 83 -9.98 6.12 6.21
N GLU A 84 -10.22 5.75 7.45
CA GLU A 84 -11.34 6.30 8.21
C GLU A 84 -11.13 7.81 8.37
N PRO A 85 -12.18 8.64 8.19
CA PRO A 85 -12.09 10.04 8.55
C PRO A 85 -11.83 10.11 10.06
N ALA A 86 -10.75 10.79 10.44
CA ALA A 86 -10.45 11.10 11.83
C ALA A 86 -11.48 12.08 12.41
#